data_AF-A0A1B0ANA4-F1
#
_entry.id   AF-A0A1B0ANA4-F1
#
_cell.length_a   1.000
_cell.length_b   1.000
_cell.length_c   1.000
_cell.angle_alpha   90.00
_cell.angle_beta   90.00
_cell.angle_gamma   90.00
#
_symmetry.space_group_name_H-M   'P 1'
#
loop_
_entity.id
_entity.type
_entity.pdbx_description
1 polymer ?
#
loop_
_entity_poly.entity_id
_entity_poly.type
_entity_poly.pdbx_seq_one_letter_code
_entity_poly.pdbx_strand_id
1 'polypeptide(L)'
;MKGEHLASSSLKKQANKLGLPFKVYHPAQETKPIVIITWKGTQPELPSIMLNSHTDVVPVFPEMWKHKPFSADIDKDGKIYARETQDMKCVRMQYLAAIRALKSDEEIGGHLGMEAFVKTDDFKKLNIGFSLDDGLASDTKKFILKSLPLMAGHGSLLLNNTAVEKLHYLLDKMMAFRKAEALRLQLNSQLNIGYVTTVNLTRINGGVQSNVIPPQMEAVFDIR
;
A
#
# COMPACT_ATOMS: atom_id res chain seq x y z
N MET A 1 33.24 -22.69 -5.74
CA MET A 1 32.96 -22.30 -7.14
C MET A 1 31.47 -22.35 -7.53
N LYS A 2 30.80 -23.52 -7.65
CA LYS A 2 29.43 -23.56 -8.23
C LYS A 2 28.38 -22.67 -7.55
N GLY A 3 28.43 -22.49 -6.23
CA GLY A 3 27.40 -21.76 -5.46
C GLY A 3 27.24 -20.27 -5.80
N GLU A 4 28.35 -19.51 -5.87
CA GLU A 4 28.30 -18.05 -5.99
C GLU A 4 27.85 -17.61 -7.40
N HIS A 5 28.31 -18.28 -8.46
CA HIS A 5 27.81 -18.04 -9.83
C HIS A 5 26.30 -18.36 -9.97
N LEU A 6 25.80 -19.40 -9.29
CA LEU A 6 24.38 -19.72 -9.26
C LEU A 6 23.56 -18.65 -8.51
N ALA A 7 24.11 -18.09 -7.42
CA ALA A 7 23.48 -16.99 -6.70
C ALA A 7 23.37 -15.73 -7.56
N SER A 8 24.47 -15.29 -8.21
CA SER A 8 24.46 -14.15 -9.13
C SER A 8 23.52 -14.36 -10.32
N SER A 9 23.44 -15.57 -10.87
CA SER A 9 22.49 -15.93 -11.93
C SER A 9 21.03 -15.82 -11.47
N SER A 10 20.72 -16.27 -10.24
CA SER A 10 19.40 -16.12 -9.63
C SER A 10 19.02 -14.64 -9.45
N LEU A 11 19.95 -13.82 -8.95
CA LEU A 11 19.73 -12.37 -8.80
C LEU A 11 19.51 -11.67 -10.14
N LYS A 12 20.25 -12.04 -11.19
CA LYS A 12 20.04 -11.52 -12.54
C LYS A 12 18.63 -11.82 -13.05
N LYS A 13 18.11 -13.03 -12.81
CA LYS A 13 16.72 -13.39 -13.14
C LYS A 13 15.70 -12.53 -12.38
N GLN A 14 15.94 -12.23 -11.10
CA GLN A 14 15.05 -11.36 -10.31
C GLN A 14 15.09 -9.90 -10.78
N ALA A 15 16.28 -9.36 -11.07
CA ALA A 15 16.44 -8.01 -11.61
C ALA A 15 15.75 -7.86 -12.98
N ASN A 16 15.93 -8.84 -13.88
CA ASN A 16 15.25 -8.86 -15.18
C ASN A 16 13.73 -8.87 -15.04
N LYS A 17 13.16 -9.69 -14.15
CA LYS A 17 11.71 -9.72 -13.86
C LYS A 17 11.17 -8.38 -13.34
N LEU A 18 12.01 -7.58 -12.69
CA LEU A 18 11.67 -6.27 -12.15
C LEU A 18 11.99 -5.10 -13.11
N GLY A 19 12.54 -5.38 -14.30
CA GLY A 19 13.03 -4.35 -15.22
C GLY A 19 14.11 -3.45 -14.60
N LEU A 20 15.01 -4.02 -13.78
CA LEU A 20 16.05 -3.26 -13.06
C LEU A 20 17.44 -3.48 -13.65
N PRO A 21 18.22 -2.41 -13.88
CA PRO A 21 19.65 -2.50 -14.16
C PRO A 21 20.40 -3.40 -13.17
N PHE A 22 21.23 -4.29 -13.71
CA PHE A 22 22.01 -5.29 -12.98
C PHE A 22 23.49 -5.17 -13.37
N LYS A 23 24.38 -5.05 -12.39
CA LYS A 23 25.84 -5.01 -12.59
C LYS A 23 26.54 -5.98 -11.63
N VAL A 24 27.70 -6.47 -12.04
CA VAL A 24 28.59 -7.33 -11.24
C VAL A 24 29.99 -6.72 -11.25
N TYR A 25 30.65 -6.74 -10.11
CA TYR A 25 32.00 -6.22 -9.90
C TYR A 25 32.84 -7.26 -9.15
N HIS A 26 34.13 -7.37 -9.48
CA HIS A 26 35.09 -8.24 -8.80
C HIS A 26 36.24 -7.38 -8.25
N PRO A 27 36.03 -6.57 -7.19
CA PRO A 27 37.01 -5.54 -6.78
C PRO A 27 38.28 -6.11 -6.14
N ALA A 28 38.26 -7.36 -5.67
CA ALA A 28 39.39 -8.00 -4.99
C ALA A 28 39.69 -9.41 -5.51
N GLN A 29 38.68 -10.23 -5.84
CA GLN A 29 38.85 -11.58 -6.37
C GLN A 29 37.72 -11.92 -7.36
N GLU A 30 38.06 -12.56 -8.47
CA GLU A 30 37.09 -12.99 -9.51
C GLU A 30 36.05 -14.00 -8.98
N THR A 31 36.39 -14.73 -7.91
CA THR A 31 35.50 -15.68 -7.24
C THR A 31 34.53 -15.02 -6.26
N LYS A 32 34.66 -13.71 -5.98
CA LYS A 32 33.89 -12.96 -4.97
C LYS A 32 33.16 -11.76 -5.59
N PRO A 33 32.04 -11.98 -6.30
CA PRO A 33 31.26 -10.93 -6.93
C PRO A 33 30.53 -10.03 -5.94
N ILE A 34 30.60 -8.71 -6.16
CA ILE A 34 29.61 -7.75 -5.67
C ILE A 34 28.56 -7.57 -6.75
N VAL A 35 27.30 -7.83 -6.41
CA VAL A 35 26.15 -7.68 -7.31
C VAL A 35 25.38 -6.41 -6.92
N ILE A 36 25.16 -5.52 -7.89
CA ILE A 36 24.37 -4.30 -7.70
C ILE A 36 23.12 -4.37 -8.59
N ILE A 37 21.95 -4.21 -7.97
CA ILE A 37 20.67 -4.00 -8.64
C ILE A 37 20.24 -2.58 -8.34
N THR A 38 19.96 -1.77 -9.36
CA THR A 38 19.64 -0.34 -9.18
C THR A 38 18.19 -0.07 -9.55
N TRP A 39 17.42 0.49 -8.61
CA TRP A 39 16.15 1.15 -8.93
C TRP A 39 16.38 2.66 -8.91
N LYS A 40 16.27 3.31 -10.08
CA LYS A 40 16.41 4.76 -10.20
C LYS A 40 15.15 5.43 -9.63
N GLY A 41 15.32 6.29 -8.63
CA GLY A 41 14.25 7.14 -8.09
C GLY A 41 13.82 8.25 -9.06
N THR A 42 12.72 8.92 -8.75
CA THR A 42 12.17 10.04 -9.53
C THR A 42 13.03 11.31 -9.46
N GLN A 43 13.76 11.50 -8.35
CA GLN A 43 14.73 12.57 -8.10
C GLN A 43 16.15 11.97 -8.02
N PRO A 44 16.80 11.67 -9.17
CA PRO A 44 18.10 10.96 -9.21
C PRO A 44 19.30 11.78 -8.72
N GLU A 45 19.13 13.07 -8.48
CA GLU A 45 20.11 13.99 -7.89
C GLU A 45 20.23 13.85 -6.36
N LEU A 46 19.23 13.24 -5.70
CA LEU A 46 19.26 13.00 -4.26
C LEU A 46 20.17 11.80 -3.90
N PRO A 47 20.75 11.78 -2.68
CA PRO A 47 21.52 10.64 -2.19
C PRO A 47 20.74 9.32 -2.24
N SER A 48 21.39 8.24 -2.67
CA SER A 48 20.79 6.92 -2.78
C SER A 48 20.77 6.17 -1.44
N ILE A 49 19.74 5.34 -1.25
CA ILE A 49 19.66 4.39 -0.12
C ILE A 49 20.34 3.08 -0.55
N MET A 50 21.31 2.60 0.24
CA MET A 50 21.94 1.29 0.03
C MET A 50 21.27 0.21 0.88
N LEU A 51 20.75 -0.84 0.23
CA LEU A 51 20.19 -2.02 0.88
C LEU A 51 21.16 -3.20 0.69
N ASN A 52 21.93 -3.53 1.72
CA ASN A 52 23.04 -4.50 1.64
C ASN A 52 22.61 -5.93 2.04
N SER A 53 23.16 -6.95 1.37
CA SER A 53 23.02 -8.36 1.78
C SER A 53 24.09 -9.27 1.17
N HIS A 54 24.60 -10.25 1.92
CA HIS A 54 25.62 -11.21 1.48
C HIS A 54 25.03 -12.51 0.90
N THR A 55 25.84 -13.28 0.15
CA THR A 55 25.42 -14.52 -0.56
C THR A 55 26.09 -15.77 -0.04
N ASP A 56 27.28 -15.61 0.50
CA ASP A 56 28.16 -16.65 1.00
C ASP A 56 27.60 -17.23 2.29
N VAL A 57 27.97 -18.48 2.56
CA VAL A 57 27.31 -19.31 3.57
C VAL A 57 28.38 -19.93 4.44
N VAL A 58 28.15 -19.98 5.75
CA VAL A 58 29.04 -20.75 6.62
C VAL A 58 28.87 -22.26 6.34
N PRO A 59 29.93 -23.07 6.49
CA PRO A 59 29.84 -24.51 6.35
C PRO A 59 28.73 -25.17 7.19
N VAL A 60 28.42 -26.42 6.82
CA VAL A 60 27.45 -27.27 7.53
C VAL A 60 28.08 -28.63 7.78
N PHE A 61 27.68 -29.25 8.89
CA PHE A 61 27.92 -30.65 9.22
C PHE A 61 26.58 -31.38 8.97
N PRO A 62 26.33 -31.93 7.76
CA PRO A 62 25.00 -32.42 7.36
C PRO A 62 24.39 -33.43 8.34
N GLU A 63 25.22 -34.25 8.98
CA GLU A 63 24.89 -35.23 10.00
C GLU A 63 24.29 -34.63 11.28
N MET A 64 24.57 -33.36 11.58
CA MET A 64 24.00 -32.63 12.73
C MET A 64 22.67 -31.94 12.41
N TRP A 65 22.19 -32.01 11.17
CA TRP A 65 20.97 -31.34 10.73
C TRP A 65 19.77 -32.31 10.67
N LYS A 66 18.66 -31.94 11.32
CA LYS A 66 17.38 -32.67 11.24
C LYS A 66 16.70 -32.58 9.88
N HIS A 67 16.97 -31.50 9.14
CA HIS A 67 16.46 -31.21 7.80
C HIS A 67 17.64 -30.99 6.85
N LYS A 68 17.54 -31.38 5.59
CA LYS A 68 18.70 -31.28 4.68
C LYS A 68 19.09 -29.80 4.50
N PRO A 69 20.34 -29.37 4.80
CA PRO A 69 20.68 -27.95 4.94
C PRO A 69 20.44 -27.08 3.70
N PHE A 70 20.31 -27.67 2.50
CA PHE A 70 20.09 -26.93 1.26
C PHE A 70 18.78 -27.33 0.54
N SER A 71 17.85 -27.98 1.23
CA SER A 71 16.54 -28.40 0.68
C SER A 71 15.45 -27.33 0.75
N ALA A 72 15.51 -26.45 1.76
CA ALA A 72 14.42 -25.57 2.16
C ALA A 72 13.13 -26.32 2.54
N ASP A 73 13.28 -27.42 3.29
CA ASP A 73 12.18 -28.15 3.92
C ASP A 73 11.28 -27.20 4.73
N ILE A 74 9.96 -27.34 4.61
CA ILE A 74 8.98 -26.62 5.43
C ILE A 74 8.33 -27.62 6.38
N ASP A 75 8.32 -27.33 7.68
CA ASP A 75 7.64 -28.20 8.65
C ASP A 75 6.12 -27.95 8.72
N LYS A 76 5.44 -28.78 9.50
CA LYS A 76 3.99 -28.68 9.75
C LYS A 76 3.55 -27.37 10.44
N ASP A 77 4.48 -26.62 11.03
CA ASP A 77 4.23 -25.34 11.70
C ASP A 77 4.58 -24.15 10.77
N GLY A 78 4.93 -24.41 9.50
CA GLY A 78 5.27 -23.40 8.49
C GLY A 78 6.71 -22.87 8.56
N LYS A 79 7.59 -23.48 9.36
CA LYS A 79 8.98 -23.03 9.52
C LYS A 79 9.86 -23.58 8.40
N ILE A 80 10.66 -22.70 7.78
CA ILE A 80 11.56 -23.06 6.67
C ILE A 80 12.95 -23.40 7.21
N TYR A 81 13.39 -24.64 7.00
CA TYR A 81 14.69 -25.16 7.42
C TYR A 81 15.67 -25.24 6.24
N ALA A 82 16.55 -24.25 6.14
CA ALA A 82 17.75 -24.32 5.30
C ALA A 82 18.84 -23.35 5.80
N ARG A 83 20.08 -23.67 5.45
CA ARG A 83 21.24 -22.79 5.58
C ARG A 83 20.97 -21.49 4.81
N GLU A 84 21.16 -20.38 5.51
CA GLU A 84 20.89 -19.00 5.08
C GLU A 84 19.44 -18.53 5.03
N THR A 85 18.47 -19.28 5.55
CA THR A 85 17.09 -18.76 5.62
C THR A 85 16.98 -17.50 6.48
N GLN A 86 17.83 -17.36 7.52
CA GLN A 86 17.83 -16.21 8.44
C GLN A 86 19.02 -15.26 8.27
N ASP A 87 20.25 -15.76 8.15
CA ASP A 87 21.46 -14.96 7.88
C ASP A 87 21.98 -15.35 6.50
N MET A 88 21.85 -14.53 5.45
CA MET A 88 20.94 -13.37 5.37
C MET A 88 20.07 -13.33 4.10
N LYS A 89 19.75 -14.48 3.50
CA LYS A 89 18.94 -14.50 2.25
C LYS A 89 17.52 -13.98 2.45
N CYS A 90 16.91 -14.09 3.64
CA CYS A 90 15.60 -13.49 3.92
C CYS A 90 15.62 -11.96 3.74
N VAL A 91 16.63 -11.26 4.26
CA VAL A 91 16.76 -9.81 4.18
C VAL A 91 16.77 -9.34 2.73
N ARG A 92 17.50 -10.05 1.86
CA ARG A 92 17.46 -9.77 0.41
C ARG A 92 16.10 -10.03 -0.21
N MET A 93 15.45 -11.13 0.16
CA MET A 93 14.13 -11.47 -0.36
C MET A 93 13.06 -10.46 0.08
N GLN A 94 13.19 -9.89 1.28
CA GLN A 94 12.37 -8.78 1.77
C GLN A 94 12.58 -7.52 0.91
N TYR A 95 13.83 -7.13 0.61
CA TYR A 95 14.09 -6.00 -0.31
C TYR A 95 13.47 -6.21 -1.69
N LEU A 96 13.64 -7.40 -2.29
CA LEU A 96 13.04 -7.73 -3.59
C LEU A 96 11.50 -7.80 -3.51
N ALA A 97 10.92 -8.18 -2.37
CA ALA A 97 9.48 -8.17 -2.17
C ALA A 97 8.93 -6.75 -2.04
N ALA A 98 9.57 -5.88 -1.25
CA ALA A 98 9.22 -4.47 -1.13
C ALA A 98 9.29 -3.76 -2.50
N ILE A 99 10.33 -4.02 -3.29
CA ILE A 99 10.42 -3.46 -4.66
C ILE A 99 9.31 -4.01 -5.58
N ARG A 100 8.84 -5.25 -5.41
CA ARG A 100 7.69 -5.77 -6.18
C ARG A 100 6.38 -5.08 -5.76
N ALA A 101 6.15 -4.89 -4.47
CA ALA A 101 4.97 -4.20 -3.97
C ALA A 101 4.94 -2.75 -4.46
N LEU A 102 6.03 -2.00 -4.30
CA LEU A 102 6.16 -0.61 -4.74
C LEU A 102 6.28 -0.44 -6.28
N LYS A 103 6.37 -1.53 -7.05
CA LYS A 103 6.25 -1.57 -8.52
C LYS A 103 4.98 -2.26 -9.01
N SER A 104 4.08 -2.64 -8.11
CA SER A 104 2.78 -3.21 -8.46
C SER A 104 2.01 -2.18 -9.30
N ASP A 105 1.40 -2.61 -10.41
CA ASP A 105 0.71 -1.70 -11.34
C ASP A 105 -0.50 -1.01 -10.68
N GLU A 106 -1.08 -1.62 -9.65
CA GLU A 106 -2.24 -1.15 -8.90
C GLU A 106 -1.99 0.24 -8.26
N GLU A 107 -0.95 0.39 -7.43
CA GLU A 107 -0.51 1.69 -6.85
C GLU A 107 0.02 2.73 -7.86
N ILE A 108 0.20 2.36 -9.14
CA ILE A 108 0.70 3.27 -10.21
C ILE A 108 -0.28 3.48 -11.37
N GLY A 109 -1.55 3.10 -11.19
CA GLY A 109 -2.66 3.47 -12.07
C GLY A 109 -3.24 2.36 -12.95
N GLY A 110 -2.71 1.14 -12.89
CA GLY A 110 -3.27 -0.05 -13.55
C GLY A 110 -3.23 -0.03 -15.09
N HIS A 111 -2.51 0.92 -15.68
CA HIS A 111 -2.61 1.29 -17.10
C HIS A 111 -2.22 0.17 -18.06
N LEU A 112 -1.26 -0.68 -17.68
CA LEU A 112 -0.74 -1.77 -18.52
C LEU A 112 -1.35 -3.13 -18.16
N GLY A 113 -1.91 -3.27 -16.96
CA GLY A 113 -2.65 -4.44 -16.49
C GLY A 113 -4.16 -4.25 -16.58
N MET A 114 -4.79 -3.81 -15.50
CA MET A 114 -6.25 -3.85 -15.35
C MET A 114 -6.96 -2.92 -16.34
N GLU A 115 -6.45 -1.71 -16.61
CA GLU A 115 -7.07 -0.78 -17.56
C GLU A 115 -7.06 -1.32 -19.01
N ALA A 116 -6.02 -2.08 -19.38
CA ALA A 116 -5.98 -2.79 -20.65
C ALA A 116 -6.95 -3.98 -20.66
N PHE A 117 -7.03 -4.74 -19.56
CA PHE A 117 -7.86 -5.93 -19.45
C PHE A 117 -9.36 -5.62 -19.46
N VAL A 118 -9.84 -4.57 -18.77
CA VAL A 118 -11.28 -4.21 -18.74
C VAL A 118 -11.86 -3.84 -20.11
N LYS A 119 -11.00 -3.53 -21.09
CA LYS A 119 -11.40 -3.21 -22.48
C LYS A 119 -11.59 -4.47 -23.35
N THR A 120 -11.10 -5.63 -22.90
CA THR A 120 -11.16 -6.89 -23.64
C THR A 120 -12.55 -7.53 -23.65
N ASP A 121 -12.83 -8.36 -24.66
CA ASP A 121 -14.08 -9.13 -24.70
C ASP A 121 -14.12 -10.24 -23.64
N ASP A 122 -12.97 -10.72 -23.18
CA ASP A 122 -12.92 -11.72 -22.11
C ASP A 122 -13.36 -11.13 -20.77
N PHE A 123 -12.98 -9.88 -20.46
CA PHE A 123 -13.53 -9.18 -19.29
C PHE A 123 -15.05 -8.94 -19.41
N LYS A 124 -15.55 -8.55 -20.58
CA LYS A 124 -17.00 -8.36 -20.82
C LYS A 124 -17.80 -9.64 -20.57
N LYS A 125 -17.28 -10.81 -20.99
CA LYS A 125 -17.91 -12.12 -20.75
C LYS A 125 -18.07 -12.48 -19.27
N LEU A 126 -17.27 -11.89 -18.37
CA LEU A 126 -17.38 -12.12 -16.92
C LEU A 126 -18.64 -11.49 -16.31
N ASN A 127 -19.28 -10.53 -16.99
CA ASN A 127 -20.53 -9.89 -16.56
C ASN A 127 -20.47 -9.32 -15.13
N ILE A 128 -19.35 -8.64 -14.79
CA ILE A 128 -19.09 -8.11 -13.45
C ILE A 128 -19.93 -6.84 -13.21
N GLY A 129 -20.84 -6.89 -12.22
CA GLY A 129 -21.72 -5.76 -11.88
C GLY A 129 -21.09 -4.70 -10.97
N PHE A 130 -20.12 -5.08 -10.14
CA PHE A 130 -19.26 -4.16 -9.39
C PHE A 130 -17.93 -4.86 -9.03
N SER A 131 -16.87 -4.08 -8.84
CA SER A 131 -15.61 -4.57 -8.28
C SER A 131 -15.34 -3.84 -6.97
N LEU A 132 -14.76 -4.55 -6.00
CA LEU A 132 -14.12 -3.96 -4.83
C LEU A 132 -12.62 -4.08 -5.03
N ASP A 133 -11.91 -2.98 -4.83
CA ASP A 133 -10.46 -2.92 -4.74
C ASP A 133 -10.10 -2.14 -3.47
N ASP A 134 -8.85 -2.25 -3.03
CA ASP A 134 -8.34 -2.15 -1.65
C ASP A 134 -9.20 -1.46 -0.55
N GLY A 135 -9.27 -2.10 0.61
CA GLY A 135 -10.19 -1.73 1.69
C GLY A 135 -9.64 -1.98 3.09
N LEU A 136 -9.70 -0.95 3.94
CA LEU A 136 -9.32 -1.04 5.35
C LEU A 136 -10.23 -2.00 6.12
N ALA A 137 -9.64 -2.78 7.02
CA ALA A 137 -10.37 -3.68 7.90
C ALA A 137 -11.37 -2.90 8.78
N SER A 138 -12.63 -3.37 8.84
CA SER A 138 -13.61 -2.91 9.83
C SER A 138 -13.93 -4.05 10.80
N ASP A 139 -14.02 -3.71 12.08
CA ASP A 139 -14.58 -4.51 13.16
C ASP A 139 -16.13 -4.55 13.14
N THR A 140 -16.75 -3.87 12.17
CA THR A 140 -18.21 -3.82 12.00
C THR A 140 -18.66 -4.29 10.62
N LYS A 141 -19.97 -4.52 10.44
CA LYS A 141 -20.59 -4.87 9.15
C LYS A 141 -20.70 -3.69 8.16
N LYS A 142 -19.83 -2.67 8.25
CA LYS A 142 -19.88 -1.46 7.41
C LYS A 142 -18.59 -1.32 6.61
N PHE A 143 -18.74 -1.13 5.31
CA PHE A 143 -17.63 -0.87 4.38
C PHE A 143 -17.56 0.62 4.07
N ILE A 144 -16.35 1.18 3.96
CA ILE A 144 -16.11 2.56 3.55
C ILE A 144 -15.87 2.56 2.03
N LEU A 145 -16.65 3.36 1.29
CA LEU A 145 -16.51 3.56 -0.15
C LEU A 145 -16.16 5.03 -0.42
N LYS A 146 -15.26 5.31 -1.37
CA LYS A 146 -14.77 6.67 -1.66
C LYS A 146 -14.75 6.96 -3.18
N SER A 147 -15.48 7.99 -3.59
CA SER A 147 -15.67 8.46 -4.99
C SER A 147 -16.32 9.86 -4.94
N LEU A 148 -16.33 10.76 -5.93
CA LEU A 148 -15.73 10.96 -7.27
C LEU A 148 -15.66 12.51 -7.45
N PRO A 149 -14.95 13.10 -8.45
CA PRO A 149 -14.90 14.55 -8.63
C PRO A 149 -16.26 15.14 -9.04
N LEU A 150 -16.42 16.45 -8.89
CA LEU A 150 -17.71 17.14 -8.93
C LEU A 150 -17.69 18.37 -9.85
N MET A 151 -18.83 18.67 -10.48
CA MET A 151 -18.97 19.77 -11.43
C MET A 151 -19.08 21.12 -10.74
N ALA A 152 -18.31 22.10 -11.22
CA ALA A 152 -18.57 23.52 -10.99
C ALA A 152 -19.73 24.01 -11.88
N GLY A 153 -20.37 25.11 -11.50
CA GLY A 153 -21.45 25.70 -12.29
C GLY A 153 -21.75 27.16 -11.94
N HIS A 154 -22.53 27.84 -12.78
CA HIS A 154 -23.02 29.18 -12.47
C HIS A 154 -24.09 29.11 -11.35
N GLY A 155 -24.04 30.02 -10.37
CA GLY A 155 -24.90 30.02 -9.18
C GLY A 155 -26.40 30.20 -9.43
N SER A 156 -26.80 30.52 -10.67
CA SER A 156 -28.21 30.55 -11.10
C SER A 156 -28.73 29.19 -11.60
N LEU A 157 -27.89 28.14 -11.62
CA LEU A 157 -28.26 26.81 -12.08
C LEU A 157 -28.63 25.91 -10.89
N LEU A 158 -29.74 25.19 -10.99
CA LEU A 158 -30.12 24.16 -10.04
C LEU A 158 -29.47 22.83 -10.43
N LEU A 159 -28.15 22.74 -10.26
CA LEU A 159 -27.42 21.49 -10.45
C LEU A 159 -27.72 20.53 -9.30
N ASN A 160 -28.00 19.27 -9.62
CA ASN A 160 -28.19 18.21 -8.64
C ASN A 160 -26.85 17.59 -8.23
N ASN A 161 -26.77 17.08 -7.00
CA ASN A 161 -25.68 16.24 -6.48
C ASN A 161 -24.32 16.99 -6.37
N THR A 162 -24.39 18.28 -6.03
CA THR A 162 -23.26 19.21 -5.88
C THR A 162 -22.36 18.88 -4.68
N ALA A 163 -21.18 19.52 -4.63
CA ALA A 163 -20.29 19.41 -3.48
C ALA A 163 -20.91 19.92 -2.17
N VAL A 164 -21.80 20.91 -2.24
CA VAL A 164 -22.50 21.45 -1.06
C VAL A 164 -23.58 20.49 -0.58
N GLU A 165 -24.38 19.89 -1.46
CA GLU A 165 -25.42 18.91 -1.06
C GLU A 165 -24.80 17.64 -0.46
N LYS A 166 -23.70 17.14 -1.04
CA LYS A 166 -22.97 15.99 -0.49
C LYS A 166 -22.33 16.32 0.86
N LEU A 167 -21.78 17.53 1.02
CA LEU A 167 -21.27 17.98 2.30
C LEU A 167 -22.41 18.14 3.33
N HIS A 168 -23.55 18.74 2.96
CA HIS A 168 -24.72 18.88 3.81
C HIS A 168 -25.16 17.53 4.39
N TYR A 169 -25.29 16.50 3.54
CA TYR A 169 -25.61 15.15 3.99
C TYR A 169 -24.60 14.61 5.02
N LEU A 170 -23.29 14.85 4.84
CA LEU A 170 -22.27 14.45 5.80
C LEU A 170 -22.35 15.27 7.11
N LEU A 171 -22.52 16.59 7.02
CA LEU A 171 -22.68 17.49 8.17
C LEU A 171 -23.87 17.05 9.03
N ASP A 172 -25.02 16.73 8.43
CA ASP A 172 -26.22 16.25 9.12
C ASP A 172 -25.92 14.99 9.95
N LYS A 173 -25.24 14.00 9.36
CA LYS A 173 -24.90 12.76 10.09
C LYS A 173 -23.92 13.02 11.24
N MET A 174 -22.90 13.84 11.01
CA MET A 174 -21.90 14.18 12.02
C MET A 174 -22.51 15.00 13.18
N MET A 175 -23.41 15.95 12.89
CA MET A 175 -24.08 16.76 13.90
C MET A 175 -25.20 16.00 14.63
N ALA A 176 -25.89 15.07 13.97
CA ALA A 176 -26.82 14.15 14.63
C ALA A 176 -26.08 13.25 15.64
N PHE A 177 -24.93 12.68 15.26
CA PHE A 177 -24.12 11.86 16.16
C PHE A 177 -23.55 12.69 17.33
N ARG A 178 -23.00 13.88 17.06
CA ARG A 178 -22.57 14.84 18.11
C ARG A 178 -23.69 15.11 19.11
N LYS A 179 -24.92 15.36 18.63
CA LYS A 179 -26.09 15.64 19.47
C LYS A 179 -26.44 14.44 20.36
N ALA A 180 -26.37 13.21 19.84
CA ALA A 180 -26.61 12.00 20.62
C ALA A 180 -25.58 11.84 21.76
N GLU A 181 -24.30 12.03 21.48
CA GLU A 181 -23.23 11.95 22.49
C GLU A 181 -23.32 13.08 23.53
N ALA A 182 -23.67 14.30 23.11
CA ALA A 182 -23.92 15.41 24.03
C ALA A 182 -25.11 15.13 24.97
N LEU A 183 -26.20 14.55 24.45
CA LEU A 183 -27.35 14.13 25.27
C LEU A 183 -26.96 12.98 26.22
N ARG A 184 -26.14 12.02 25.77
CA ARG A 184 -25.64 10.92 26.60
C ARG A 184 -24.84 11.43 27.80
N LEU A 185 -24.01 12.47 27.61
CA LEU A 185 -23.30 13.14 28.70
C LEU A 185 -24.23 13.92 29.63
N GLN A 186 -25.22 14.65 29.09
CA GLN A 186 -26.14 15.48 29.88
C GLN A 186 -27.12 14.66 30.73
N LEU A 187 -27.60 13.53 30.22
CA LEU A 187 -28.64 12.70 30.86
C LEU A 187 -28.09 11.73 31.92
N ASN A 188 -26.77 11.58 32.03
CA ASN A 188 -26.14 10.71 33.02
C ASN A 188 -25.01 11.43 33.75
N SER A 189 -25.31 11.92 34.96
CA SER A 189 -24.39 12.67 35.83
C SER A 189 -23.19 11.87 36.35
N GLN A 190 -23.13 10.54 36.11
CA GLN A 190 -21.94 9.73 36.38
C GLN A 190 -20.95 9.69 35.22
N LEU A 191 -21.36 10.12 34.01
CA LEU A 191 -20.45 10.24 32.87
C LEU A 191 -19.72 11.58 32.91
N ASN A 192 -18.43 11.54 32.63
CA ASN A 192 -17.63 12.72 32.30
C ASN A 192 -17.25 12.72 30.81
N ILE A 193 -16.62 13.80 30.35
CA ILE A 193 -16.30 14.02 28.93
C ILE A 193 -15.47 12.89 28.29
N GLY A 194 -14.67 12.16 29.07
CA GLY A 194 -13.87 11.02 28.58
C GLY A 194 -14.67 9.74 28.31
N TYR A 195 -15.97 9.71 28.62
CA TYR A 195 -16.87 8.58 28.33
C TYR A 195 -17.75 8.77 27.09
N VAL A 196 -17.61 9.91 26.39
CA VAL A 196 -18.36 10.24 25.17
C VAL A 196 -17.42 10.62 24.03
N THR A 197 -17.79 10.26 22.81
CA THR A 197 -17.06 10.71 21.60
C THR A 197 -17.45 12.14 21.30
N THR A 198 -16.52 13.05 21.51
CA THR A 198 -16.63 14.44 21.11
C THR A 198 -16.49 14.57 19.59
N VAL A 199 -17.29 15.44 18.98
CA VAL A 199 -17.25 15.71 17.53
C VAL A 199 -17.43 17.20 17.30
N ASN A 200 -16.43 17.86 16.73
CA ASN A 200 -16.43 19.31 16.50
C ASN A 200 -16.04 19.62 15.05
N LEU A 201 -16.90 20.34 14.31
CA LEU A 201 -16.52 20.94 13.03
C LEU A 201 -15.55 22.10 13.33
N THR A 202 -14.28 21.96 12.93
CA THR A 202 -13.21 22.94 13.22
C THR A 202 -12.80 23.76 12.00
N ARG A 203 -13.05 23.26 10.78
CA ARG A 203 -12.83 24.01 9.54
C ARG A 203 -13.89 23.64 8.50
N ILE A 204 -14.32 24.62 7.70
CA ILE A 204 -15.09 24.42 6.48
C ILE A 204 -14.54 25.37 5.41
N ASN A 205 -14.19 24.83 4.23
CA ASN A 205 -13.57 25.54 3.13
C ASN A 205 -14.23 25.14 1.81
N GLY A 206 -14.24 26.04 0.83
CA GLY A 206 -14.65 25.79 -0.54
C GLY A 206 -15.29 27.00 -1.20
N GLY A 207 -15.46 26.93 -2.53
CA GLY A 207 -15.91 28.06 -3.34
C GLY A 207 -14.80 29.05 -3.67
N VAL A 208 -15.11 29.92 -4.65
CA VAL A 208 -14.18 30.95 -5.15
C VAL A 208 -14.85 32.33 -5.31
N GLN A 209 -16.16 32.37 -5.57
CA GLN A 209 -16.99 33.57 -5.70
C GLN A 209 -18.42 33.26 -5.25
N SER A 210 -19.18 34.28 -4.85
CA SER A 210 -20.55 34.13 -4.32
C SER A 210 -21.59 33.64 -5.34
N ASN A 211 -21.30 33.76 -6.63
CA ASN A 211 -22.16 33.36 -7.75
C ASN A 211 -21.66 32.11 -8.50
N VAL A 212 -20.78 31.31 -7.90
CA VAL A 212 -20.22 30.08 -8.50
C VAL A 212 -20.46 28.89 -7.59
N ILE A 213 -21.09 27.84 -8.13
CA ILE A 213 -21.30 26.55 -7.45
C ILE A 213 -19.91 25.88 -7.32
N PRO A 214 -19.47 25.55 -6.10
CA PRO A 214 -18.14 25.01 -5.87
C PRO A 214 -18.01 23.58 -6.43
N PRO A 215 -16.94 23.26 -7.18
CA PRO A 215 -16.62 21.89 -7.58
C PRO A 215 -16.10 21.05 -6.39
N GLN A 216 -15.69 21.68 -5.29
CA GLN A 216 -15.16 21.01 -4.13
C GLN A 216 -15.51 21.78 -2.86
N MET A 217 -15.88 21.04 -1.82
CA MET A 217 -16.01 21.51 -0.45
C MET A 217 -15.16 20.60 0.44
N GLU A 218 -14.60 21.17 1.50
CA GLU A 218 -13.80 20.48 2.51
C GLU A 218 -14.37 20.83 3.89
N ALA A 219 -14.53 19.84 4.76
CA ALA A 219 -14.87 20.03 6.16
C ALA A 219 -13.96 19.16 7.03
N VAL A 220 -13.46 19.75 8.11
CA VAL A 220 -12.56 19.09 9.06
C VAL A 220 -13.28 18.96 10.40
N PHE A 221 -13.35 17.73 10.90
CA PHE A 221 -13.87 17.41 12.23
C PHE A 221 -12.73 16.99 13.15
N ASP A 222 -12.64 17.62 14.33
CA ASP A 222 -11.87 17.09 15.47
C ASP A 222 -12.79 16.11 16.22
N ILE A 223 -12.32 14.87 16.39
CA ILE A 223 -13.06 13.76 16.99
C ILE A 223 -12.15 13.10 18.02
N ARG A 224 -12.64 12.98 19.26
CA ARG A 224 -11.91 12.40 20.40
C ARG A 224 -12.89 11.67 21.29
#